data_AF-A0A2N2MMT3-F1
#
_entry.id   AF-A0A2N2MMT3-F1
#
_cell.length_a   1.000
_cell.length_b   1.000
_cell.length_c   1.000
_cell.angle_alpha   90.00
_cell.angle_beta   90.00
_cell.angle_gamma   90.00
#
_symmetry.space_group_name_H-M   'P 1'
#
loop_
_entity.id
_entity.type
_entity.pdbx_description
1 polymer ?
#
loop_
_entity_poly.entity_id
_entity_poly.type
_entity_poly.pdbx_seq_one_letter_code
_entity_poly.pdbx_strand_id
1 'polypeptide(L)'
;METQSVPATSPNLAPVSQPLEERVTELNQALELDPDDATARQALYETMQQMLRKDAFLAYQGETSALYTVRTLGEFQFIHPKDRALFEPFPLEKFSPGRAATKWLGWSIAGLIPAGLGTLFCAPLAMLAAVKLMRQPGSAIARRRAWVVLIGAMLLWLVALVFFLILILHVV
;
A
#
# COMPACT_ATOMS: atom_id res chain seq x y z
N MET A 1 45.57 -36.91 -61.72
CA MET A 1 44.63 -37.24 -60.63
C MET A 1 44.72 -36.11 -59.62
N GLU A 2 43.81 -35.16 -59.75
CA GLU A 2 43.60 -34.07 -58.80
C GLU A 2 42.85 -34.64 -57.59
N THR A 3 43.35 -34.39 -56.38
CA THR A 3 42.55 -34.56 -55.16
C THR A 3 42.44 -33.21 -54.48
N GLN A 4 41.19 -32.75 -54.48
CA GLN A 4 40.68 -31.45 -54.07
C GLN A 4 40.81 -31.26 -52.54
N SER A 5 41.12 -30.04 -52.15
CA SER A 5 41.19 -29.52 -50.78
C SER A 5 39.82 -29.47 -50.09
N VAL A 6 39.77 -29.73 -48.79
CA VAL A 6 38.73 -29.19 -47.90
C VAL A 6 39.43 -28.52 -46.70
N PRO A 7 39.27 -27.20 -46.49
CA PRO A 7 39.79 -26.54 -45.30
C PRO A 7 38.90 -26.89 -44.10
N ALA A 8 39.53 -27.21 -42.97
CA ALA A 8 38.86 -27.35 -41.68
C ALA A 8 38.39 -25.97 -41.21
N THR A 9 37.11 -25.67 -41.42
CA THR A 9 36.43 -24.52 -40.80
C THR A 9 36.29 -24.80 -39.30
N SER A 10 37.06 -24.09 -38.48
CA SER A 10 36.88 -24.03 -37.03
C SER A 10 35.45 -23.61 -36.67
N PRO A 11 34.77 -24.28 -35.72
CA PRO A 11 33.51 -23.77 -35.18
C PRO A 11 33.83 -22.59 -34.26
N ASN A 12 33.76 -21.40 -34.84
CA ASN A 12 33.78 -20.15 -34.11
C ASN A 12 32.45 -20.05 -33.33
N LEU A 13 32.42 -20.58 -32.11
CA LEU A 13 31.36 -20.35 -31.12
C LEU A 13 31.43 -18.88 -30.68
N ALA A 14 30.93 -17.99 -31.53
CA ALA A 14 30.53 -16.68 -31.09
C ALA A 14 29.43 -16.87 -30.04
N PRO A 15 29.54 -16.30 -28.83
CA PRO A 15 28.40 -16.27 -27.92
C PRO A 15 27.32 -15.46 -28.63
N VAL A 16 26.25 -16.15 -29.05
CA VAL A 16 25.02 -15.51 -29.51
C VAL A 16 24.55 -14.69 -28.33
N SER A 17 24.86 -13.38 -28.37
CA SER A 17 24.42 -12.44 -27.36
C SER A 17 22.92 -12.33 -27.54
N GLN A 18 22.17 -13.15 -26.79
CA GLN A 18 20.72 -13.03 -26.73
C GLN A 18 20.35 -11.57 -26.42
N PRO A 19 19.31 -11.02 -27.07
CA PRO A 19 18.81 -9.69 -26.75
C PRO A 19 18.49 -9.62 -25.24
N LEU A 20 18.80 -8.48 -24.62
CA LEU A 20 18.66 -8.31 -23.17
C LEU A 20 17.23 -8.54 -22.68
N GLU A 21 16.24 -8.22 -23.51
CA GLU A 21 14.81 -8.44 -23.24
C GLU A 21 14.45 -9.93 -23.13
N GLU A 22 15.02 -10.77 -24.00
CA GLU A 22 14.82 -12.22 -23.97
C GLU A 22 15.44 -12.82 -22.71
N ARG A 23 16.64 -12.37 -22.33
CA ARG A 23 17.28 -12.77 -21.06
C ARG A 23 16.45 -12.37 -19.84
N VAL A 24 15.86 -11.17 -19.81
CA VAL A 24 14.95 -10.75 -18.73
C VAL A 24 13.72 -11.66 -18.68
N THR A 25 13.19 -12.04 -19.84
CA THR A 25 12.00 -12.91 -19.93
C THR A 25 12.30 -14.32 -19.39
N GLU A 26 13.43 -14.91 -19.79
CA GLU A 26 13.89 -16.22 -19.29
C GLU A 26 14.13 -16.19 -17.77
N LEU A 27 14.79 -15.13 -17.26
CA LEU A 27 15.07 -14.97 -15.84
C LEU A 27 13.79 -14.76 -15.02
N ASN A 28 12.80 -14.04 -15.55
CA ASN A 28 11.49 -13.94 -14.90
C ASN A 28 10.79 -15.31 -14.86
N GLN A 29 10.84 -16.10 -15.92
CA GLN A 29 10.29 -17.47 -15.91
C GLN A 29 10.99 -18.36 -14.88
N ALA A 30 12.32 -18.24 -14.74
CA ALA A 30 13.06 -18.95 -13.72
C ALA A 30 12.61 -18.57 -12.29
N LEU A 31 12.39 -17.27 -12.04
CA LEU A 31 11.90 -16.77 -10.74
C LEU A 31 10.42 -17.06 -10.47
N GLU A 32 9.61 -17.28 -11.51
CA GLU A 32 8.26 -17.80 -11.35
C GLU A 32 8.25 -19.26 -10.88
N LEU A 33 9.25 -20.05 -11.31
CA LEU A 33 9.43 -21.45 -10.89
C LEU A 33 10.07 -21.55 -9.50
N ASP A 34 11.10 -20.75 -9.23
CA ASP A 34 11.77 -20.66 -7.93
C ASP A 34 12.00 -19.19 -7.53
N PRO A 35 11.11 -18.60 -6.72
CA PRO A 35 11.23 -17.20 -6.31
C PRO A 35 12.41 -16.94 -5.37
N ASP A 36 12.98 -17.99 -4.75
CA ASP A 36 14.07 -17.89 -3.80
C ASP A 36 15.45 -18.11 -4.45
N ASP A 37 15.53 -18.37 -5.76
CA ASP A 37 16.81 -18.50 -6.46
C ASP A 37 17.59 -17.17 -6.45
N ALA A 38 18.61 -17.10 -5.60
CA ALA A 38 19.48 -15.94 -5.47
C ALA A 38 20.31 -15.68 -6.72
N THR A 39 20.65 -16.72 -7.48
CA THR A 39 21.46 -16.62 -8.70
C THR A 39 20.65 -16.00 -9.83
N ALA A 40 19.42 -16.50 -10.04
CA ALA A 40 18.50 -15.93 -11.02
C ALA A 40 18.14 -14.48 -10.68
N ARG A 41 17.94 -14.16 -9.39
CA ARG A 41 17.73 -12.77 -8.93
C ARG A 41 18.91 -11.87 -9.28
N GLN A 42 20.14 -12.28 -8.93
CA GLN A 42 21.32 -11.48 -9.21
C GLN A 42 21.53 -11.28 -10.71
N ALA A 43 21.34 -12.32 -11.52
CA ALA A 43 21.43 -12.23 -12.97
C ALA A 43 20.36 -11.28 -13.55
N LEU A 44 19.16 -11.26 -12.99
CA LEU A 44 18.10 -10.32 -13.38
C LEU A 44 18.52 -8.87 -13.08
N TYR A 45 19.05 -8.61 -11.88
CA TYR A 45 19.56 -7.29 -11.52
C TYR A 45 20.65 -6.79 -12.46
N GLU A 46 21.63 -7.63 -12.78
CA GLU A 46 22.72 -7.27 -13.69
C GLU A 46 22.21 -7.01 -15.11
N THR A 47 21.30 -7.85 -15.60
CA THR A 47 20.70 -7.71 -16.93
C THR A 47 19.86 -6.44 -17.03
N MET A 48 19.07 -6.13 -16.00
CA MET A 48 18.34 -4.88 -15.88
C MET A 48 19.28 -3.68 -15.87
N GLN A 49 20.38 -3.72 -15.11
CA GLN A 49 21.36 -2.63 -15.09
C GLN A 49 21.98 -2.39 -16.47
N GLN A 50 22.26 -3.46 -17.22
CA GLN A 50 22.73 -3.35 -18.62
C GLN A 50 21.67 -2.73 -19.53
N MET A 51 20.40 -3.08 -19.36
CA MET A 51 19.29 -2.48 -20.09
C MET A 51 19.16 -0.98 -19.76
N LEU A 52 19.24 -0.61 -18.49
CA LEU A 52 19.16 0.79 -18.03
C LEU A 52 20.33 1.67 -18.48
N ARG A 53 21.50 1.06 -18.71
CA ARG A 53 22.64 1.77 -19.32
C ARG A 53 22.40 2.07 -20.80
N LYS A 54 21.58 1.28 -21.49
CA LYS A 54 21.20 1.52 -22.89
C LYS A 54 20.00 2.44 -23.00
N ASP A 55 19.01 2.28 -22.13
CA ASP A 55 17.80 3.08 -22.06
C ASP A 55 17.52 3.49 -20.61
N ALA A 56 17.79 4.76 -20.29
CA ALA A 56 17.64 5.28 -18.92
C ALA A 56 16.18 5.53 -18.54
N PHE A 57 15.22 5.40 -19.47
CA PHE A 57 13.83 5.69 -19.21
C PHE A 57 13.09 4.47 -18.69
N LEU A 58 12.66 4.58 -17.43
CA LEU A 58 11.70 3.68 -16.81
C LEU A 58 10.41 4.43 -16.51
N ALA A 59 9.30 3.90 -17.02
CA ALA A 59 7.96 4.26 -16.63
C ALA A 59 7.45 3.25 -15.60
N TYR A 60 7.15 3.74 -14.40
CA TYR A 60 6.45 2.95 -13.39
C TYR A 60 4.99 2.76 -13.80
N GLN A 61 4.53 1.51 -13.86
CA GLN A 61 3.18 1.18 -14.32
C GLN A 61 2.28 0.69 -13.17
N GLY A 62 2.84 -0.01 -12.18
CA GLY A 62 2.07 -0.51 -11.05
C GLY A 62 2.92 -1.22 -10.00
N GLU A 63 2.29 -1.50 -8.86
CA GLU A 63 2.90 -2.14 -7.70
C GLU A 63 1.89 -3.08 -7.04
N THR A 64 2.34 -4.30 -6.74
CA THR A 64 1.64 -5.25 -5.86
C THR A 64 2.35 -5.31 -4.51
N SER A 65 1.90 -6.14 -3.56
CA SER A 65 2.60 -6.32 -2.29
C SER A 65 4.05 -6.80 -2.46
N ALA A 66 4.33 -7.61 -3.49
CA ALA A 66 5.61 -8.28 -3.68
C ALA A 66 6.43 -7.79 -4.90
N LEU A 67 5.80 -7.11 -5.85
CA LEU A 67 6.41 -6.86 -7.17
C LEU A 67 6.19 -5.41 -7.64
N TYR A 68 7.14 -4.88 -8.41
CA TYR A 68 6.95 -3.70 -9.24
C TYR A 68 6.74 -4.11 -10.69
N THR A 69 5.82 -3.43 -11.36
CA THR A 69 5.64 -3.51 -12.80
C THR A 69 6.25 -2.27 -13.43
N VAL A 70 7.29 -2.47 -14.23
CA VAL A 70 8.07 -1.41 -14.85
C VAL A 70 8.03 -1.58 -16.36
N ARG A 71 8.01 -0.46 -17.07
CA ARG A 71 8.02 -0.42 -18.53
C ARG A 71 9.15 0.48 -19.04
N THR A 72 9.84 0.09 -20.10
CA THR A 72 10.86 0.91 -20.77
C THR A 72 10.25 1.82 -21.84
N LEU A 73 11.05 2.73 -22.43
CA LEU A 73 10.59 3.57 -23.52
C LEU A 73 10.16 2.74 -24.74
N GLY A 74 10.86 1.62 -24.98
CA GLY A 74 10.57 0.66 -26.05
C GLY A 74 9.34 -0.22 -25.81
N GLU A 75 8.44 0.16 -24.90
CA GLU A 75 7.22 -0.59 -24.53
C GLU A 75 7.48 -1.93 -23.82
N PHE A 76 8.73 -2.35 -23.62
CA PHE A 76 9.04 -3.60 -22.93
C PHE A 76 8.64 -3.51 -21.46
N GLN A 77 7.81 -4.45 -21.02
CA GLN A 77 7.27 -4.51 -19.67
C GLN A 77 7.90 -5.70 -18.94
N PHE A 78 8.35 -5.48 -17.71
CA PHE A 78 8.88 -6.55 -16.87
C PHE A 78 8.50 -6.38 -15.41
N ILE A 79 8.59 -7.48 -14.68
CA ILE A 79 8.27 -7.57 -13.26
C ILE A 79 9.58 -7.54 -12.46
N HIS A 80 9.65 -6.71 -11.43
CA HIS A 80 10.80 -6.62 -10.55
C HIS A 80 10.40 -6.98 -9.10
N PRO A 81 11.00 -8.01 -8.48
CA PRO A 81 10.69 -8.38 -7.11
C PRO A 81 11.14 -7.27 -6.13
N LYS A 82 10.33 -7.03 -5.11
CA LYS A 82 10.65 -6.07 -4.05
C LYS A 82 11.60 -6.69 -3.04
N ASP A 83 12.83 -6.20 -3.00
CA ASP A 83 13.78 -6.58 -1.97
C ASP A 83 13.68 -5.64 -0.75
N ARG A 84 12.57 -5.75 -0.01
CA ARG A 84 12.37 -4.97 1.23
C ARG A 84 12.62 -5.88 2.43
N ALA A 85 13.55 -5.48 3.31
CA ALA A 85 13.85 -6.19 4.55
C ALA A 85 12.67 -6.23 5.54
N LEU A 86 11.69 -5.35 5.39
CA LEU A 86 10.48 -5.29 6.22
C LEU A 86 9.24 -5.27 5.32
N PHE A 87 8.26 -6.10 5.68
CA PHE A 87 6.95 -6.11 5.02
C PHE A 87 6.21 -4.80 5.31
N GLU A 88 6.07 -3.96 4.29
CA GLU A 88 5.21 -2.77 4.35
C GLU A 88 3.92 -3.08 3.59
N PRO A 89 2.74 -3.14 4.26
CA PRO A 89 1.49 -3.44 3.58
C PRO A 89 1.20 -2.34 2.55
N PHE A 90 0.99 -2.76 1.30
CA PHE A 90 0.61 -1.88 0.19
C PHE A 90 -0.86 -2.11 -0.21
N PRO A 91 -1.65 -1.05 -0.43
CA PRO A 91 -1.30 0.37 -0.25
C PRO A 91 -1.06 0.70 1.23
N LEU A 92 -0.18 1.68 1.52
CA LEU A 92 -0.01 2.19 2.89
C LEU A 92 -1.41 2.47 3.44
N GLU A 93 -1.74 1.84 4.57
CA GLU A 93 -3.01 2.04 5.24
C GLU A 93 -3.06 3.53 5.63
N LYS A 94 -3.66 4.36 4.77
CA LYS A 94 -3.81 5.80 5.03
C LYS A 94 -4.57 5.89 6.34
N PHE A 95 -3.95 6.50 7.37
CA PHE A 95 -4.60 6.76 8.64
C PHE A 95 -5.91 7.48 8.37
N SER A 96 -7.02 6.73 8.38
CA SER A 96 -8.31 7.31 8.04
C SER A 96 -8.68 8.23 9.20
N PRO A 97 -8.92 9.53 8.95
CA PRO A 97 -9.32 10.46 10.01
C PRO A 97 -10.62 10.03 10.70
N GLY A 98 -11.39 9.12 10.08
CA GLY A 98 -12.55 8.47 10.69
C GLY A 98 -12.23 7.54 11.87
N ARG A 99 -11.06 6.89 11.93
CA ARG A 99 -10.68 6.02 13.06
C ARG A 99 -10.58 6.78 14.39
N ALA A 100 -10.10 8.02 14.35
CA ALA A 100 -10.03 8.85 15.55
C ALA A 100 -11.44 9.17 16.06
N ALA A 101 -12.35 9.57 15.17
CA ALA A 101 -13.73 9.90 15.52
C ALA A 101 -14.48 8.70 16.11
N THR A 102 -14.34 7.50 15.52
CA THR A 102 -14.96 6.28 16.05
C THR A 102 -14.35 5.85 17.39
N LYS A 103 -13.04 6.03 17.60
CA LYS A 103 -12.38 5.75 18.88
C LYS A 103 -12.92 6.66 19.98
N TRP A 104 -13.04 7.97 19.73
CA TRP A 104 -13.61 8.92 20.70
C TRP A 104 -15.09 8.66 20.99
N LEU A 105 -15.85 8.24 19.98
CA LEU A 105 -17.24 7.80 20.18
C LEU A 105 -17.30 6.56 21.09
N GLY A 106 -16.43 5.58 20.89
CA GLY A 106 -16.32 4.40 21.76
C GLY A 106 -16.00 4.77 23.21
N TRP A 107 -15.03 5.67 23.44
CA TRP A 107 -14.74 6.19 24.78
C TRP A 107 -15.92 6.94 25.40
N SER A 108 -16.71 7.64 24.59
CA SER A 108 -17.92 8.33 25.06
C SER A 108 -18.97 7.35 25.56
N ILE A 109 -19.12 6.20 24.91
CA ILE A 109 -20.03 5.13 25.34
C ILE A 109 -19.52 4.49 26.64
N ALA A 110 -18.22 4.18 26.73
CA ALA A 110 -17.63 3.65 27.97
C ALA A 110 -17.76 4.66 29.14
N GLY A 111 -17.66 5.95 28.85
CA GLY A 111 -17.85 7.05 29.80
C GLY A 111 -19.27 7.19 30.36
N LEU A 112 -20.24 6.42 29.86
CA LEU A 112 -21.60 6.40 30.39
C LEU A 112 -21.69 5.68 31.74
N ILE A 113 -20.76 4.74 32.00
CA ILE A 113 -20.72 3.89 33.20
C ILE A 113 -20.57 4.70 34.50
N PRO A 114 -19.65 5.68 34.63
CA PRO A 114 -19.57 6.55 35.81
C PRO A 114 -20.62 7.67 35.74
N ALA A 115 -21.92 7.33 35.70
CA ALA A 115 -23.05 8.27 35.66
C ALA A 115 -22.98 9.32 34.53
N GLY A 116 -22.43 8.95 33.36
CA GLY A 116 -22.31 9.87 32.22
C GLY A 116 -21.19 10.90 32.30
N LEU A 117 -20.38 10.92 33.36
CA LEU A 117 -19.33 11.94 33.52
C LEU A 117 -18.28 11.87 32.40
N GLY A 118 -17.87 10.65 32.01
CA GLY A 118 -16.91 10.47 30.93
C GLY A 118 -17.47 10.88 29.57
N THR A 119 -18.77 10.68 29.35
CA THR A 119 -19.48 11.07 28.13
C THR A 119 -19.57 12.58 27.97
N LEU A 120 -19.72 13.34 29.07
CA LEU A 120 -19.76 14.81 29.04
C LEU A 120 -18.49 15.42 28.43
N PHE A 121 -17.32 14.85 28.70
CA PHE A 121 -16.05 15.32 28.15
C PHE A 121 -15.72 14.69 26.79
N CYS A 122 -16.01 13.40 26.60
CA CYS A 122 -15.62 12.68 25.39
C CYS A 122 -16.53 12.98 24.18
N ALA A 123 -17.84 13.21 24.39
CA ALA A 123 -18.78 13.45 23.28
C ALA A 123 -18.50 14.77 22.53
N PRO A 124 -18.19 15.90 23.18
CA PRO A 124 -17.76 17.12 22.49
C PRO A 124 -16.48 16.93 21.66
N LEU A 125 -15.51 16.15 22.17
CA LEU A 125 -14.29 15.81 21.42
C LEU A 125 -14.62 14.98 20.16
N ALA A 126 -15.54 14.02 20.27
CA ALA A 126 -16.01 13.25 19.12
C ALA A 126 -16.74 14.14 18.09
N MET A 127 -17.55 15.10 18.55
CA MET A 127 -18.20 16.09 17.66
C MET A 127 -17.17 16.95 16.94
N LEU A 128 -16.17 17.49 17.63
CA LEU A 128 -15.10 18.29 17.02
C LEU A 128 -14.33 17.49 15.96
N ALA A 129 -14.02 16.22 16.24
CA ALA A 129 -13.38 15.33 15.28
C ALA A 129 -14.26 15.08 14.04
N ALA A 130 -15.58 14.88 14.23
CA ALA A 130 -16.54 14.70 13.13
C ALA A 130 -16.70 15.96 12.28
N VAL A 131 -16.76 17.15 12.90
CA VAL A 131 -16.79 18.43 12.18
C VAL A 131 -15.51 18.64 11.39
N LYS A 132 -14.35 18.34 11.96
CA LYS A 132 -13.06 18.40 11.24
C LYS A 132 -13.06 17.48 10.02
N LEU A 133 -13.62 16.27 10.15
CA LEU A 133 -13.78 15.32 9.06
C LEU A 133 -14.73 15.84 7.96
N MET A 134 -15.81 16.53 8.33
CA MET A 134 -16.76 17.13 7.36
C MET A 134 -16.16 18.28 6.56
N ARG A 135 -15.21 19.03 7.14
CA ARG A 135 -14.52 20.14 6.47
C ARG A 135 -13.51 19.68 5.42
N GLN A 136 -13.09 18.41 5.46
CA GLN A 136 -12.16 17.87 4.47
C GLN A 136 -12.91 17.47 3.18
N PRO A 137 -12.36 17.77 1.99
CA PRO A 137 -12.92 17.28 0.72
C PRO A 137 -12.73 15.76 0.65
N GLY A 138 -13.74 15.03 1.12
CA GLY A 138 -13.75 13.56 1.18
C GLY A 138 -14.90 12.95 0.39
N SER A 139 -14.85 11.63 0.22
CA SER A 139 -15.89 10.86 -0.45
C SER A 139 -17.27 11.00 0.22
N ALA A 140 -18.34 10.87 -0.55
CA ALA A 140 -19.72 10.96 -0.02
C ALA A 140 -19.98 9.97 1.13
N ILE A 141 -19.32 8.80 1.08
CA ILE A 141 -19.39 7.77 2.13
C ILE A 141 -18.75 8.27 3.44
N ALA A 142 -17.59 8.92 3.37
CA ALA A 142 -16.94 9.50 4.54
C ALA A 142 -17.80 10.58 5.20
N ARG A 143 -18.48 11.40 4.38
CA ARG A 143 -19.40 12.44 4.86
C ARG A 143 -20.63 11.85 5.56
N ARG A 144 -21.24 10.79 5.00
CA ARG A 144 -22.34 10.06 5.66
C ARG A 144 -21.91 9.50 7.01
N ARG A 145 -20.73 8.87 7.09
CA ARG A 145 -20.17 8.36 8.35
C ARG A 145 -19.94 9.47 9.38
N ALA A 146 -19.42 10.63 8.93
CA ALA A 146 -19.23 11.79 9.81
C ALA A 146 -20.55 12.28 10.40
N TRP A 147 -21.63 12.33 9.61
CA TRP A 147 -22.97 12.68 10.10
C TRP A 147 -23.51 11.71 11.14
N VAL A 148 -23.36 10.40 10.92
CA VAL A 148 -23.78 9.37 11.89
C VAL A 148 -23.05 9.56 13.21
N VAL A 149 -21.73 9.79 13.18
CA VAL A 149 -20.92 10.02 14.39
C VAL A 149 -21.34 11.32 15.09
N LEU A 150 -21.59 12.39 14.35
CA LEU A 150 -22.00 13.68 14.90
C LEU A 150 -23.35 13.57 15.63
N ILE A 151 -24.35 12.97 14.98
CA ILE A 151 -25.69 12.77 15.56
C ILE A 151 -25.61 11.86 16.80
N GLY A 152 -24.86 10.76 16.70
CA GLY A 152 -24.67 9.83 17.82
C GLY A 152 -23.99 10.48 19.03
N ALA A 153 -22.93 11.27 18.80
CA ALA A 153 -22.26 12.00 19.87
C ALA A 153 -23.16 13.06 20.50
N MET A 154 -23.95 13.79 19.71
CA MET A 154 -24.91 14.79 20.20
C MET A 154 -25.98 14.17 21.10
N LEU A 155 -26.54 13.03 20.68
CA LEU A 155 -27.55 12.31 21.44
C LEU A 155 -26.99 11.75 22.75
N LEU A 156 -25.80 11.14 22.70
CA LEU A 156 -25.09 10.65 23.90
C LEU A 156 -24.79 11.77 24.90
N TRP A 157 -24.36 12.93 24.41
CA TRP A 157 -24.07 14.09 25.27
C TRP A 157 -25.32 14.59 25.99
N LEU A 158 -26.46 14.65 25.30
CA LEU A 158 -27.74 15.06 25.89
C LEU A 158 -28.21 14.07 26.96
N VAL A 159 -28.08 12.76 26.72
CA VAL A 159 -28.38 11.72 27.71
C VAL A 159 -27.48 11.86 28.95
N ALA A 160 -26.18 12.06 28.75
CA ALA A 160 -25.23 12.26 29.85
C ALA A 160 -25.54 13.52 30.67
N LEU A 161 -25.97 14.60 30.02
CA LEU A 161 -26.41 15.82 30.69
C LEU A 161 -27.60 15.56 31.62
N VAL A 162 -28.59 14.79 31.17
CA VAL A 162 -29.75 14.41 32.00
C VAL A 162 -29.31 13.59 33.21
N PHE A 163 -28.47 12.57 33.02
CA PHE A 163 -27.97 11.77 34.15
C PHE A 163 -27.18 12.61 35.16
N PHE A 164 -26.35 13.52 34.66
CA PHE A 164 -25.58 14.43 35.50
C PHE A 164 -26.49 15.36 36.33
N LEU A 165 -27.56 15.90 35.73
CA LEU A 165 -28.54 16.72 36.46
C LEU A 165 -29.28 15.92 37.53
N ILE A 166 -29.68 14.67 37.23
CA ILE A 166 -30.32 13.77 38.21
C ILE A 166 -29.36 13.51 39.39
N LEU A 167 -28.07 13.31 39.10
CA LEU A 167 -27.05 13.07 40.13
C LEU A 167 -26.87 14.30 41.02
N ILE A 168 -26.78 15.51 40.45
CA ILE A 168 -26.71 16.75 41.23
C ILE A 168 -27.93 16.89 42.14
N LEU A 169 -29.13 16.66 41.61
CA LEU A 169 -30.38 16.76 42.37
C LEU A 169 -30.46 15.78 43.55
N HIS A 170 -29.81 14.61 43.44
CA HIS A 170 -29.78 13.63 44.53
C HIS A 170 -28.71 13.92 45.59
N VAL A 171 -27.67 14.67 45.24
CA VAL A 171 -26.55 14.97 46.14
C VAL A 171 -26.79 16.25 46.95
N VAL A 172 -27.54 17.21 46.39
CA VAL A 172 -27.92 18.49 47.01
C VAL A 172 -29.15 18.32 47.90
#